data_AF-A0A925UQQ6-F1
#
_entry.id   AF-A0A925UQQ6-F1
#
_cell.length_a   1.000
_cell.length_b   1.000
_cell.length_c   1.000
_cell.angle_alpha   90.00
_cell.angle_beta   90.00
_cell.angle_gamma   90.00
#
_symmetry.space_group_name_H-M   'P 1'
#
loop_
_entity.id
_entity.type
_entity.pdbx_description
1 polymer ?
#
loop_
_entity_poly.entity_id
_entity_poly.type
_entity_poly.pdbx_seq_one_letter_code
_entity_poly.pdbx_strand_id
1 'polypeptide(L)'
;MSKIENAIERIKMLECPTGQVENRITGILEDYGVANRSEVEVKRYEELNINGAEGFCAKISGDKNQTIIVLANSGMDDYVAKVMDAYLK
;
A
#
# COMPACT_ATOMS: atom_id res chain seq x y z
N MET A 1 5.60 14.31 12.02
CA MET A 1 5.60 13.04 11.26
C MET A 1 6.48 13.20 10.04
N SER A 2 7.21 12.14 9.69
CA SER A 2 8.03 12.05 8.48
C SER A 2 7.15 11.95 7.22
N LYS A 3 7.75 12.11 6.04
CA LYS A 3 7.04 11.95 4.76
C LYS A 3 6.40 10.57 4.63
N ILE A 4 7.12 9.53 5.04
CA ILE A 4 6.66 8.14 4.97
C ILE A 4 5.51 7.88 5.95
N GLU A 5 5.55 8.42 7.17
CA GLU A 5 4.44 8.32 8.12
C GLU A 5 3.17 8.98 7.56
N ASN A 6 3.28 10.18 6.99
CA ASN A 6 2.13 10.86 6.38
C ASN A 6 1.57 10.10 5.16
N ALA A 7 2.44 9.48 4.35
CA ALA A 7 2.03 8.65 3.23
C ALA A 7 1.30 7.37 3.71
N ILE A 8 1.80 6.72 4.78
CA ILE A 8 1.15 5.56 5.40
C ILE A 8 -0.25 5.92 5.91
N GLU A 9 -0.40 7.05 6.61
CA GLU A 9 -1.71 7.50 7.06
C GLU A 9 -2.66 7.80 5.88
N ARG A 10 -2.14 8.31 4.77
CA ARG A 10 -2.95 8.50 3.54
C ARG A 10 -3.36 7.18 2.91
N ILE A 11 -2.47 6.18 2.92
CA ILE A 11 -2.75 4.81 2.43
C ILE A 11 -3.83 4.14 3.28
N LYS A 12 -3.85 4.33 4.61
CA LYS A 12 -4.93 3.81 5.48
C LYS A 12 -6.32 4.35 5.11
N MET A 13 -6.39 5.55 4.54
CA MET A 13 -7.63 6.16 4.06
C MET A 13 -7.91 5.84 2.58
N LEU A 14 -7.19 4.91 1.96
CA LEU A 14 -7.36 4.58 0.56
C LEU A 14 -8.56 3.66 0.37
N GLU A 15 -9.44 4.09 -0.53
CA GLU A 15 -10.51 3.29 -1.10
C GLU A 15 -10.43 3.46 -2.62
N CYS A 16 -10.33 2.36 -3.36
CA CYS A 16 -10.13 2.38 -4.80
C CYS A 16 -10.61 1.08 -5.44
N PRO A 17 -10.74 1.00 -6.79
CA PRO A 17 -11.07 -0.27 -7.43
C PRO A 17 -10.03 -1.34 -7.08
N THR A 18 -10.47 -2.59 -6.86
CA THR A 18 -9.62 -3.70 -6.38
C THR A 18 -8.37 -3.90 -7.23
N GLY A 19 -8.47 -3.76 -8.56
CA GLY A 19 -7.33 -3.83 -9.48
C GLY A 19 -6.40 -2.60 -9.52
N GLN A 20 -6.63 -1.58 -8.70
CA GLN A 20 -5.84 -0.34 -8.67
C GLN A 20 -5.05 -0.13 -7.38
N VAL A 21 -5.17 -1.02 -6.38
CA VAL A 21 -4.53 -0.86 -5.07
C VAL A 21 -3.03 -0.59 -5.19
N GLU A 22 -2.32 -1.41 -5.97
CA GLU A 22 -0.87 -1.26 -6.21
C GLU A 22 -0.52 0.11 -6.80
N ASN A 23 -1.22 0.48 -7.89
CA ASN A 23 -0.99 1.73 -8.61
C ASN A 23 -1.28 2.97 -7.75
N ARG A 24 -2.26 2.87 -6.84
CA ARG A 24 -2.64 3.94 -5.90
C ARG A 24 -1.63 4.06 -4.76
N ILE A 25 -1.16 2.95 -4.20
CA ILE A 25 -0.08 2.95 -3.20
C ILE A 25 1.17 3.63 -3.76
N THR A 26 1.60 3.24 -4.97
CA THR A 26 2.74 3.87 -5.64
C THR A 26 2.55 5.37 -5.85
N GLY A 27 1.35 5.79 -6.30
CA GLY A 27 1.04 7.20 -6.49
C GLY A 27 1.11 8.00 -5.19
N ILE A 28 0.59 7.46 -4.08
CA ILE A 28 0.67 8.13 -2.77
C ILE A 28 2.12 8.28 -2.31
N LEU A 29 2.96 7.26 -2.47
CA LEU A 29 4.37 7.33 -2.08
C LEU A 29 5.14 8.38 -2.90
N GLU A 30 4.81 8.51 -4.18
CA GLU A 30 5.36 9.54 -5.08
C GLU A 30 4.85 10.95 -4.70
N ASP A 31 3.55 11.12 -4.48
CA ASP A 31 2.92 12.40 -4.13
C ASP A 31 3.48 13.00 -2.82
N TYR A 32 3.81 12.14 -1.85
CA TYR A 32 4.40 12.55 -0.58
C TYR A 32 5.93 12.71 -0.66
N GLY A 33 6.54 12.42 -1.82
CA GLY A 33 7.97 12.51 -2.06
C GLY A 33 8.77 11.52 -1.23
N VAL A 34 8.21 10.32 -1.00
CA VAL A 34 8.88 9.20 -0.33
C VAL A 34 9.85 8.52 -1.31
N ALA A 35 9.41 8.25 -2.54
CA ALA A 35 10.21 7.67 -3.61
C ALA A 35 9.58 7.95 -4.97
N ASN A 36 10.36 7.91 -6.05
CA ASN A 36 9.80 8.00 -7.40
C ASN A 36 9.03 6.72 -7.74
N ARG A 37 8.01 6.80 -8.61
CA ARG A 37 7.24 5.61 -9.03
C ARG A 37 8.12 4.48 -9.59
N SER A 38 9.22 4.80 -10.26
CA SER A 38 10.18 3.80 -10.78
C SER A 38 10.97 3.07 -9.70
N GLU A 39 10.99 3.60 -8.48
CA GLU A 39 11.71 3.05 -7.34
C GLU A 39 10.77 2.24 -6.42
N VAL A 40 9.45 2.33 -6.61
CA VAL A 40 8.47 1.63 -5.79
C VAL A 40 7.95 0.39 -6.51
N GLU A 41 8.18 -0.77 -5.91
CA GLU A 41 7.57 -2.03 -6.33
C GLU A 41 6.48 -2.41 -5.34
N VAL A 42 5.22 -2.47 -5.79
CA VAL A 42 4.10 -2.95 -4.97
C VAL A 42 3.65 -4.30 -5.52
N LYS A 43 3.59 -5.30 -4.64
CA LYS A 43 3.14 -6.65 -4.99
C LYS A 43 2.20 -7.19 -3.92
N ARG A 44 1.19 -7.93 -4.35
CA ARG A 44 0.42 -8.80 -3.48
C ARG A 44 1.22 -10.03 -3.06
N TYR A 45 1.08 -10.41 -1.80
CA TYR A 45 1.71 -11.58 -1.19
C TYR A 45 0.65 -12.34 -0.39
N GLU A 46 0.31 -13.56 -0.82
CA GLU A 46 -0.75 -14.35 -0.17
C GLU A 46 -0.40 -14.71 1.27
N GLU A 47 0.89 -14.83 1.59
CA GLU A 47 1.38 -15.08 2.94
C GLU A 47 1.11 -13.93 3.92
N LEU A 48 0.78 -12.73 3.41
CA LEU A 48 0.40 -11.57 4.21
C LEU A 48 -1.12 -11.44 4.37
N ASN A 49 -1.91 -12.29 3.69
CA ASN A 49 -3.35 -12.25 3.83
C ASN A 49 -3.76 -12.63 5.25
N ILE A 50 -4.68 -11.86 5.85
CA ILE A 50 -5.12 -12.09 7.23
C ILE A 50 -6.60 -11.75 7.38
N ASN A 51 -7.38 -12.63 8.02
CA ASN A 51 -8.79 -12.40 8.34
C ASN A 51 -9.65 -11.96 7.13
N GLY A 52 -9.35 -12.47 5.94
CA GLY A 52 -10.06 -12.11 4.69
C GLY A 52 -9.51 -10.87 3.98
N ALA A 53 -8.51 -10.19 4.54
CA ALA A 53 -7.80 -9.10 3.88
C ALA A 53 -6.67 -9.61 2.98
N GLU A 54 -6.51 -8.95 1.83
CA GLU A 54 -5.42 -9.12 0.91
C GLU A 54 -4.20 -8.31 1.38
N GLY A 55 -3.04 -8.97 1.44
CA GLY A 55 -1.79 -8.35 1.86
C GLY A 55 -0.94 -7.87 0.68
N PHE A 56 -0.57 -6.60 0.70
CA PHE A 56 0.32 -5.97 -0.25
C PHE A 56 1.61 -5.53 0.44
N CYS A 57 2.69 -5.55 -0.31
CA CYS A 57 4.02 -5.14 0.15
C CYS A 57 4.57 -4.14 -0.85
N ALA A 58 4.81 -2.92 -0.39
CA ALA A 58 5.48 -1.88 -1.14
C ALA A 58 6.95 -1.80 -0.72
N LYS A 59 7.84 -2.10 -1.66
CA LYS A 59 9.30 -2.03 -1.48
C LYS A 59 9.84 -0.79 -2.18
N ILE A 60 10.66 -0.03 -1.47
CA ILE A 60 11.32 1.17 -2.01
C ILE A 60 12.76 0.81 -2.37
N SER A 61 13.10 0.91 -3.64
CA SER A 61 14.45 0.70 -4.17
C SER A 61 15.36 1.83 -3.70
N GLY A 62 16.54 1.48 -3.17
CA GLY A 62 17.53 2.46 -2.68
C GLY A 62 17.59 2.55 -1.15
N ASP A 63 16.49 2.27 -0.46
CA ASP A 63 16.46 2.19 1.01
C ASP A 63 16.09 0.75 1.41
N LYS A 64 17.11 -0.12 1.48
CA LYS A 64 16.97 -1.58 1.59
C LYS A 64 16.15 -2.08 2.79
N ASN A 65 15.79 -1.19 3.71
CA ASN A 65 15.07 -1.51 4.93
C ASN A 65 13.66 -0.90 5.02
N GLN A 66 13.18 -0.16 4.02
CA GLN A 66 11.84 0.43 4.08
C GLN A 66 10.85 -0.40 3.27
N THR A 67 10.16 -1.30 3.97
CA THR A 67 9.05 -2.09 3.42
C THR A 67 7.76 -1.66 4.07
N ILE A 68 6.75 -1.31 3.28
CA ILE A 68 5.41 -0.97 3.80
C ILE A 68 4.48 -2.14 3.54
N ILE A 69 3.87 -2.65 4.59
CA ILE A 69 2.81 -3.66 4.51
C ILE A 69 1.48 -2.93 4.48
N VAL A 70 0.60 -3.33 3.57
CA VAL A 70 -0.74 -2.78 3.41
C VAL A 70 -1.74 -3.93 3.39
N LEU A 71 -2.81 -3.83 4.18
CA LEU A 71 -3.89 -4.81 4.23
C LEU A 71 -5.14 -4.16 3.65
N ALA A 72 -5.75 -4.78 2.64
CA ALA A 72 -6.97 -4.27 2.03
C ALA A 72 -8.03 -5.37 1.91
N ASN A 73 -9.28 -5.03 2.20
CA ASN A 73 -10.42 -5.90 1.94
C ASN A 73 -11.06 -5.50 0.61
N SER A 74 -11.38 -6.48 -0.23
CA SER A 74 -12.36 -6.27 -1.28
C SER A 74 -13.75 -6.12 -0.65
N GLY A 75 -14.52 -5.12 -1.08
CA GLY A 75 -15.88 -4.87 -0.62
C GLY A 75 -16.83 -5.97 -1.06
N MET A 76 -18.07 -5.98 -0.54
CA MET A 76 -19.06 -7.05 -0.78
C MET A 76 -19.35 -7.36 -2.26
N ASP A 77 -19.15 -6.38 -3.15
CA ASP A 77 -19.33 -6.57 -4.60
C ASP A 77 -17.99 -6.80 -5.36
N ASP A 78 -16.86 -6.93 -4.65
CA ASP A 78 -15.49 -7.07 -5.16
C ASP A 78 -14.98 -5.95 -6.11
N TYR A 79 -15.79 -4.92 -6.36
CA TYR A 79 -15.42 -3.79 -7.23
C TYR A 79 -14.52 -2.75 -6.57
N VAL A 80 -14.53 -2.67 -5.23
CA VAL A 80 -13.81 -1.65 -4.46
C VAL A 80 -12.99 -2.32 -3.37
N ALA A 81 -11.70 -2.03 -3.31
CA ALA A 81 -10.83 -2.38 -2.21
C ALA A 81 -10.70 -1.20 -1.23
N LYS A 82 -10.83 -1.50 0.05
CA LYS A 82 -10.62 -0.56 1.15
C LYS A 82 -9.43 -1.01 1.97
N VAL A 83 -8.47 -0.10 2.15
CA VAL A 83 -7.33 -0.35 3.04
C VAL A 83 -7.82 -0.36 4.49
N MET A 84 -7.47 -1.42 5.20
CA MET A 84 -7.78 -1.65 6.60
C MET A 84 -6.63 -1.21 7.51
N ASP A 85 -5.39 -1.44 7.07
CA ASP A 85 -4.20 -1.05 7.80
C ASP A 85 -3.00 -0.88 6.86
N ALA A 86 -2.03 -0.08 7.31
CA ALA A 86 -0.74 0.06 6.66
C ALA A 86 0.34 0.42 7.68
N TYR A 87 1.52 -0.19 7.58
CA TYR A 87 2.62 0.07 8.50
C TYR A 87 3.98 -0.24 7.88
N LEU A 88 5.02 0.40 8.42
CA LEU A 88 6.41 0.10 8.08
C LEU A 88 6.84 -1.18 8.80
N LYS A 89 7.48 -2.09 8.08
CA LYS A 89 8.07 -3.33 8.59
C LYS A 89 9.56 -3.17 8.87
#